data_AF-A0A935J420-F1
#
_entry.id   AF-A0A935J420-F1
#
_cell.length_a   1.000
_cell.length_b   1.000
_cell.length_c   1.000
_cell.angle_alpha   90.00
_cell.angle_beta   90.00
_cell.angle_gamma   90.00
#
_symmetry.space_group_name_H-M   'P 1'
#
loop_
_entity.id
_entity.type
_entity.pdbx_description
1 polymer ?
#
loop_
_entity_poly.entity_id
_entity_poly.type
_entity_poly.pdbx_seq_one_letter_code
_entity_poly.pdbx_strand_id
1 'polypeptide(L)'
;MFREGGVGLVFKSPTFWLKGSVAGFSRERRLAGRCPKIGKPVQSYTRDDWVRVASSSPCVHRDADVREVTVLRIRVAVEEWETPWSNMHGTAGWLFRGQFLDKPLVKGEQIDFDASWLERCEP
;
A
#
# COMPACT_ATOMS: atom_id res chain seq x y z
N MET A 1 4.69 4.62 -9.82
CA MET A 1 4.88 3.19 -9.53
C MET A 1 4.58 2.97 -8.05
N PHE A 2 4.01 1.83 -7.67
CA PHE A 2 3.98 1.43 -6.26
C PHE A 2 5.14 0.46 -6.02
N ARG A 3 5.95 0.69 -4.99
CA ARG A 3 7.14 -0.13 -4.66
C ARG A 3 7.10 -0.55 -3.20
N GLU A 4 7.55 -1.77 -2.91
CA GLU A 4 7.74 -2.30 -1.56
C GLU A 4 9.10 -2.99 -1.43
N GLY A 5 9.73 -2.89 -0.26
CA GLY A 5 11.05 -3.47 -0.03
C GLY A 5 12.20 -2.55 -0.47
N GLY A 6 13.38 -3.11 -0.74
CA GLY A 6 14.55 -2.35 -1.20
C GLY A 6 15.27 -1.47 -0.16
N VAL A 7 14.73 -1.27 1.04
CA VAL A 7 15.33 -0.40 2.07
C VAL A 7 16.37 -1.18 2.92
N GLY A 8 17.65 -0.79 2.82
CA GLY A 8 18.75 -1.33 3.64
C GLY A 8 20.13 -1.03 3.04
N LEU A 9 21.08 -0.55 3.86
CA LEU A 9 22.43 -0.16 3.41
C LEU A 9 23.39 -1.34 3.15
N VAL A 10 23.06 -2.55 3.61
CA VAL A 10 24.00 -3.71 3.61
C VAL A 10 23.47 -4.89 2.80
N PHE A 11 22.17 -5.18 2.86
CA PHE A 11 21.50 -6.18 2.03
C PHE A 11 20.33 -5.50 1.30
N LYS A 12 20.43 -5.37 -0.02
CA LYS A 12 19.29 -4.92 -0.84
C LYS A 12 18.22 -5.99 -0.77
N SER A 13 17.20 -5.76 0.04
CA SER A 13 16.00 -6.60 0.02
C SER A 13 15.40 -6.58 -1.39
N PRO A 14 14.83 -7.68 -1.90
CA PRO A 14 14.15 -7.67 -3.19
C PRO A 14 13.11 -6.54 -3.23
N THR A 15 13.06 -5.83 -4.36
CA THR A 15 12.11 -4.75 -4.59
C THR A 15 10.92 -5.32 -5.34
N PHE A 16 9.75 -5.28 -4.72
CA PHE A 16 8.49 -5.65 -5.35
C PHE A 16 7.76 -4.41 -5.80
N TRP A 17 6.96 -4.56 -6.85
CA TRP A 17 6.38 -3.40 -7.48
C TRP A 17 5.11 -3.71 -8.25
N LEU A 18 4.37 -2.64 -8.48
CA LEU A 18 3.17 -2.62 -9.30
C LEU A 18 3.26 -1.41 -10.21
N LYS A 19 3.10 -1.67 -11.51
CA LYS A 19 3.08 -0.70 -12.59
C LYS A 19 1.71 -0.70 -13.24
N GLY A 20 1.26 0.49 -13.59
CA GLY A 20 0.00 0.70 -14.27
C GLY A 20 -0.14 2.14 -14.73
N SER A 21 -1.16 2.38 -15.54
CA SER A 21 -1.53 3.71 -16.03
C SER A 21 -2.63 4.32 -15.16
N VAL A 22 -2.58 5.64 -15.01
CA VAL A 22 -3.59 6.38 -14.24
C VAL A 22 -4.90 6.37 -15.02
N ALA A 23 -5.92 5.73 -14.46
CA ALA A 23 -7.28 5.69 -14.99
C ALA A 23 -8.16 6.84 -14.48
N GLY A 24 -7.80 7.43 -13.32
CA GLY A 24 -8.49 8.58 -12.76
C GLY A 24 -8.00 8.95 -11.36
N PHE A 25 -8.49 10.06 -10.84
CA PHE A 25 -8.23 10.49 -9.46
C PHE A 25 -9.46 11.17 -8.87
N SER A 26 -9.65 11.04 -7.55
CA SER A 26 -10.70 11.72 -6.80
C SER A 26 -10.12 12.34 -5.53
N ARG A 27 -10.70 13.47 -5.10
CA ARG A 27 -10.42 14.05 -3.78
C ARG A 27 -11.54 13.67 -2.84
N GLU A 28 -11.18 13.14 -1.69
CA GLU A 28 -12.13 12.67 -0.69
C GLU A 28 -11.79 13.28 0.67
N ARG A 29 -12.82 13.65 1.43
CA ARG A 29 -12.66 14.03 2.84
C ARG A 29 -12.78 12.77 3.68
N ARG A 30 -11.75 12.45 4.46
CA ARG A 30 -11.73 11.31 5.36
C ARG A 30 -11.29 11.75 6.75
N LEU A 31 -11.87 11.15 7.78
CA LEU A 31 -11.40 11.31 9.15
C LEU A 31 -10.10 10.52 9.32
N ALA A 32 -8.98 11.21 9.59
CA ALA A 32 -7.74 10.58 9.98
C ALA A 32 -7.83 10.13 11.44
N GLY A 33 -8.41 8.95 11.65
CA GLY A 33 -8.60 8.33 12.96
C GLY A 33 -7.32 7.71 13.51
N ARG A 34 -7.43 6.97 14.62
CA ARG A 34 -6.28 6.29 15.22
C ARG A 34 -5.81 5.10 14.38
N CYS A 35 -4.50 5.00 14.19
CA CYS A 35 -3.92 3.84 13.53
C CYS A 35 -4.27 2.55 14.30
N PRO A 36 -4.65 1.48 13.61
CA PRO A 36 -5.08 0.24 14.25
C PRO A 36 -3.92 -0.35 15.05
N LYS A 37 -4.21 -0.74 16.30
CA LYS A 37 -3.28 -1.54 17.11
C LYS A 37 -3.51 -3.00 16.79
N ILE A 38 -2.57 -3.60 16.07
CA ILE A 38 -2.55 -5.03 15.79
C ILE A 38 -1.57 -5.60 16.81
N GLY A 39 -2.06 -6.35 17.80
CA GLY A 39 -1.33 -6.76 19.01
C GLY A 39 -0.21 -7.78 18.81
N LYS A 40 0.52 -7.69 17.70
CA LYS A 40 1.63 -8.57 17.31
C LYS A 40 2.66 -7.76 16.52
N PRO A 41 3.92 -8.22 16.40
CA PRO A 41 4.92 -7.52 15.62
C PRO A 41 4.59 -7.55 14.12
N VAL A 42 5.05 -6.55 13.38
CA VAL A 42 4.80 -6.38 11.93
C VAL A 42 5.22 -7.61 11.13
N GLN A 43 6.29 -8.29 11.55
CA GLN A 43 6.78 -9.53 10.93
C GLN A 43 5.79 -10.70 11.00
N SER A 44 4.79 -10.62 11.88
CA SER A 44 3.72 -11.61 12.05
C SER A 44 2.38 -11.15 11.50
N TYR A 45 2.35 -10.04 10.76
CA TYR A 45 1.13 -9.57 10.09
C TYR A 45 0.72 -10.55 9.01
N THR A 46 -0.57 -10.86 9.02
CA THR A 46 -1.26 -11.62 7.98
C THR A 46 -1.81 -10.66 6.93
N ARG A 47 -2.40 -11.21 5.87
CA ARG A 47 -3.08 -10.40 4.86
C ARG A 47 -4.15 -9.49 5.46
N ASP A 48 -4.99 -10.03 6.34
CA ASP A 48 -6.10 -9.28 6.94
C ASP A 48 -5.62 -8.13 7.82
N ASP A 49 -4.45 -8.29 8.46
CA ASP A 49 -3.82 -7.22 9.22
C ASP A 49 -3.42 -6.06 8.31
N TRP A 50 -2.83 -6.37 7.15
CA TRP A 50 -2.44 -5.36 6.17
C TRP A 50 -3.63 -4.68 5.51
N VAL A 51 -4.69 -5.43 5.20
CA VAL A 51 -5.98 -4.87 4.75
C VAL A 51 -6.51 -3.88 5.79
N ARG A 52 -6.46 -4.23 7.09
CA ARG A 52 -6.90 -3.36 8.18
C ARG A 52 -6.05 -2.09 8.31
N VAL A 53 -4.74 -2.18 8.14
CA VAL A 53 -3.85 -1.00 8.12
C VAL A 53 -4.16 -0.10 6.92
N ALA A 54 -4.28 -0.69 5.74
CA ALA A 54 -4.57 0.04 4.50
C ALA A 54 -5.94 0.74 4.56
N SER A 55 -6.99 0.06 5.04
CA SER A 55 -8.33 0.63 5.15
C SER A 55 -8.41 1.79 6.14
N SER A 56 -7.57 1.75 7.18
CA SER A 56 -7.50 2.77 8.22
C SER A 56 -6.68 3.99 7.79
N SER A 57 -5.94 3.91 6.67
CA SER A 57 -5.11 5.01 6.19
C SER A 57 -5.97 6.08 5.47
N PRO A 58 -5.76 7.39 5.73
CA PRO A 58 -4.73 7.94 6.60
C PRO A 58 -5.13 7.82 8.08
N CYS A 59 -4.15 7.56 8.94
CA CYS A 59 -4.36 7.47 10.38
C CYS A 59 -3.28 8.20 11.16
N VAL A 60 -3.54 8.49 12.43
CA VAL A 60 -2.63 9.19 13.35
C VAL A 60 -2.29 8.35 14.58
N HIS A 61 -1.12 8.62 15.17
CA HIS A 61 -0.61 7.94 16.36
C HIS A 61 -0.96 8.63 17.68
N ARG A 62 -1.55 9.83 17.67
CA ARG A 62 -1.99 10.54 18.89
C ARG A 62 -3.43 11.00 18.70
N ASP A 63 -4.22 10.97 19.76
CA ASP A 63 -5.64 11.36 19.70
C ASP A 63 -5.79 12.85 19.40
N ALA A 64 -4.86 13.67 19.90
CA ALA A 64 -4.79 15.10 19.63
C ALA A 64 -4.59 15.44 18.13
N ASP A 65 -4.12 14.50 17.32
CA ASP A 65 -3.91 14.73 15.88
C ASP A 65 -5.10 14.30 15.02
N VAL A 66 -6.15 13.72 15.63
CA VAL A 66 -7.35 13.24 14.91
C VAL A 66 -8.07 14.43 14.29
N ARG A 67 -8.26 14.37 12.97
CA ARG A 67 -8.88 15.46 12.20
C ARG A 67 -9.39 14.96 10.85
N GLU A 68 -10.31 15.71 10.26
CA GLU A 68 -10.63 15.53 8.84
C GLU A 68 -9.44 15.97 7.98
N VAL A 69 -9.14 15.16 6.97
CA VAL A 69 -8.11 15.43 5.98
C VAL A 69 -8.67 15.21 4.58
N THR A 70 -8.14 15.96 3.62
CA THR A 70 -8.40 15.69 2.21
C THR A 70 -7.35 14.70 1.71
N VAL A 71 -7.81 13.56 1.20
CA VAL A 71 -6.96 12.56 0.55
C VAL A 71 -7.16 12.61 -0.95
N LEU A 72 -6.10 12.29 -1.68
CA LEU A 72 -6.16 12.08 -3.12
C LEU A 72 -6.17 10.57 -3.36
N ARG A 73 -7.30 10.04 -3.84
CA ARG A 73 -7.39 8.67 -4.33
C ARG A 73 -7.01 8.63 -5.78
N ILE A 74 -6.28 7.60 -6.16
CA ILE A 74 -5.91 7.34 -7.54
C ILE A 74 -6.41 5.97 -7.95
N ARG A 75 -6.97 5.93 -9.14
CA ARG A 75 -7.34 4.68 -9.80
C ARG A 75 -6.30 4.36 -10.86
N VAL A 76 -5.77 3.16 -10.80
CA VAL A 76 -4.70 2.68 -11.68
C VAL A 76 -5.16 1.43 -12.41
N ALA A 77 -5.04 1.42 -13.73
CA ALA A 77 -5.20 0.22 -14.54
C ALA A 77 -3.90 -0.60 -14.48
N VAL A 78 -4.00 -1.83 -13.97
CA VAL A 78 -2.85 -2.71 -13.74
C VAL A 78 -2.24 -3.13 -15.08
N GLU A 79 -0.91 -2.98 -15.22
CA GLU A 79 -0.18 -3.37 -16.43
C GLU A 79 0.78 -4.52 -16.16
N GLU A 80 1.62 -4.36 -15.13
CA GLU A 80 2.69 -5.30 -14.79
C GLU A 80 2.96 -5.24 -13.29
N TRP A 81 3.46 -6.32 -12.72
CA TRP A 81 3.79 -6.39 -11.30
C TRP A 81 4.84 -7.45 -11.01
N GLU A 82 5.52 -7.27 -9.89
CA GLU A 82 6.36 -8.25 -9.24
C GLU A 82 5.93 -8.32 -7.77
N THR A 83 5.54 -9.50 -7.30
CA THR A 83 5.08 -9.70 -5.91
C THR A 83 5.91 -10.76 -5.19
N PRO A 84 6.09 -10.65 -3.87
CA PRO A 84 6.78 -11.66 -3.09
C PRO A 84 5.97 -12.96 -3.00
N TRP A 85 6.69 -14.09 -2.92
CA TRP A 85 6.10 -15.42 -2.70
C TRP A 85 6.11 -15.86 -1.22
N SER A 86 6.97 -15.22 -0.41
CA SER A 86 7.12 -15.42 1.04
C SER A 86 6.86 -14.10 1.78
N ASN A 87 6.45 -14.19 3.05
CA ASN A 87 6.20 -13.02 3.90
C ASN A 87 7.48 -12.23 4.24
N MET A 88 8.65 -12.67 3.77
CA MET A 88 9.94 -12.13 4.18
C MET A 88 10.37 -10.85 3.45
N HIS A 89 9.65 -10.38 2.44
CA HIS A 89 10.11 -9.24 1.67
C HIS A 89 8.96 -8.34 1.20
N GLY A 90 8.75 -7.26 1.94
CA GLY A 90 7.80 -6.19 1.66
C GLY A 90 7.69 -5.34 2.91
N THR A 91 8.04 -4.06 2.84
CA THR A 91 7.97 -3.14 3.98
C THR A 91 6.55 -2.93 4.47
N ALA A 92 5.57 -3.01 3.56
CA ALA A 92 4.16 -2.93 3.88
C ALA A 92 3.43 -4.25 3.58
N GLY A 93 3.79 -5.07 2.59
CA GLY A 93 3.10 -6.35 2.35
C GLY A 93 1.74 -6.19 1.66
N TRP A 94 1.55 -5.07 0.96
CA TRP A 94 0.38 -4.85 0.10
C TRP A 94 0.54 -5.76 -1.10
N LEU A 95 1.73 -5.91 -1.66
CA LEU A 95 2.01 -6.88 -2.71
C LEU A 95 2.36 -8.22 -2.10
N PHE A 96 1.61 -9.27 -2.45
CA PHE A 96 1.97 -10.65 -2.10
C PHE A 96 1.22 -11.63 -2.99
N ARG A 97 1.94 -12.64 -3.52
CA ARG A 97 1.40 -13.73 -4.36
C ARG A 97 0.39 -13.29 -5.43
N GLY A 98 0.76 -12.29 -6.22
CA GLY A 98 -0.06 -11.77 -7.32
C GLY A 98 -1.27 -10.97 -6.86
N GLN A 99 -1.28 -10.45 -5.62
CA GLN A 99 -2.36 -9.61 -5.11
C GLN A 99 -1.82 -8.27 -4.63
N PHE A 100 -2.65 -7.24 -4.72
CA PHE A 100 -2.54 -5.98 -4.00
C PHE A 100 -3.59 -5.96 -2.89
N LEU A 101 -3.13 -6.06 -1.64
CA LEU A 101 -3.96 -6.36 -0.47
C LEU A 101 -4.77 -7.63 -0.74
N ASP A 102 -6.09 -7.57 -0.58
CA ASP A 102 -7.04 -8.65 -0.80
C ASP A 102 -7.47 -8.81 -2.27
N LYS A 103 -6.99 -7.94 -3.18
CA LYS A 103 -7.40 -7.96 -4.59
C LYS A 103 -6.37 -8.68 -5.47
N PRO A 104 -6.78 -9.63 -6.32
CA PRO A 104 -5.89 -10.20 -7.32
C PRO A 104 -5.43 -9.11 -8.30
N LEU A 105 -4.18 -9.19 -8.74
CA LEU A 105 -3.64 -8.36 -9.80
C LEU A 105 -3.91 -9.04 -11.14
N VAL A 106 -4.74 -8.39 -11.95
CA VAL A 106 -5.09 -8.84 -13.30
C VAL A 106 -4.83 -7.69 -14.26
N LYS A 107 -4.18 -7.96 -15.39
CA LYS A 107 -3.91 -6.92 -16.41
C LYS A 107 -5.23 -6.26 -16.86
N GLY A 108 -5.22 -4.93 -16.89
CA GLY A 108 -6.37 -4.09 -17.25
C GLY A 108 -7.37 -3.83 -16.13
N GLU A 109 -7.29 -4.56 -15.01
CA GLU A 109 -8.16 -4.31 -13.86
C GLU A 109 -7.81 -2.97 -13.19
N GLN A 110 -8.83 -2.29 -12.66
CA GLN A 110 -8.66 -1.02 -11.97
C GLN A 110 -8.61 -1.21 -10.46
N ILE A 111 -7.50 -0.81 -9.85
CA ILE A 111 -7.34 -0.75 -8.40
C ILE A 111 -7.30 0.70 -7.94
N ASP A 112 -7.77 0.94 -6.71
CA ASP A 112 -7.89 2.27 -6.13
C ASP A 112 -7.16 2.33 -4.79
N PHE A 113 -6.29 3.31 -4.64
CA PHE A 113 -5.50 3.50 -3.43
C PHE A 113 -5.10 4.97 -3.23
N ASP A 114 -4.51 5.27 -2.07
CA ASP A 114 -4.09 6.64 -1.76
C ASP A 114 -2.88 7.02 -2.62
N ALA A 115 -2.94 8.17 -3.28
CA ALA A 115 -1.89 8.65 -4.16
C ALA A 115 -0.57 8.92 -3.41
N SER A 116 -0.62 9.14 -2.09
CA SER A 116 0.58 9.27 -1.25
C SER A 116 1.44 8.01 -1.22
N TRP A 117 0.91 6.87 -1.65
CA TRP A 117 1.66 5.61 -1.74
C TRP A 117 2.44 5.46 -3.05
N LEU A 118 2.25 6.36 -4.01
CA LEU A 118 2.97 6.30 -5.27
C LEU A 118 4.35 6.95 -5.15
N GLU A 119 5.33 6.25 -5.72
CA GLU A 119 6.67 6.79 -5.95
C GLU A 119 6.85 7.19 -7.42
N ARG A 120 7.76 8.13 -7.66
CA ARG A 120 8.19 8.48 -9.01
C ARG A 120 8.85 7.26 -9.65
N CYS A 121 8.57 7.02 -10.93
CA CYS A 121 9.36 6.07 -11.71
C CYS A 121 10.75 6.67 -11.94
N GLU A 122 11.79 5.82 -11.90
CA GLU A 122 13.12 6.21 -12.39
C GLU A 122 13.07 6.31 -13.92
N PRO A 123 13.79 7.27 -14.54
CA PRO A 123 13.86 7.43 -16.00
C PRO A 123 14.46 6.23 -16.73
#